data_AF-A0A7C0UQE5-F1
#
_entry.id   AF-A0A7C0UQE5-F1
#
_cell.length_a   1.000
_cell.length_b   1.000
_cell.length_c   1.000
_cell.angle_alpha   90.00
_cell.angle_beta   90.00
_cell.angle_gamma   90.00
#
_symmetry.space_group_name_H-M   'P 1'
#
loop_
_entity.id
_entity.type
_entity.pdbx_description
1 polymer ?
#
loop_
_entity_poly.entity_id
_entity_poly.type
_entity_poly.pdbx_seq_one_letter_code
_entity_poly.pdbx_strand_id
1 'polypeptide(L)'
;MSGDVGIILDKVLRTIIEAKRRDDEAREKVKNAFIQEFGIEPTIVTPKIAKREILLDENEKVDKILRELGMCREKNEDECYVLVLQVTRGDKKEEDHDWQLVSNVPIVVAKVRDGYCYEIALLTVITARPMKLS
;
A
#
# COMPACT_ATOMS: atom_id res chain seq x y z
N MET A 1 -31.36 10.24 36.67
CA MET A 1 -30.55 9.32 35.84
C MET A 1 -29.32 8.95 36.65
N SER A 2 -29.12 7.66 36.90
CA SER A 2 -28.23 7.08 37.92
C SER A 2 -26.77 7.48 37.71
N GLY A 3 -26.11 8.02 38.75
CA GLY A 3 -24.72 8.50 38.69
C GLY A 3 -23.71 7.50 38.10
N ASP A 4 -24.00 6.20 38.21
CA ASP A 4 -23.20 5.12 37.65
C ASP A 4 -23.15 5.14 36.11
N VAL A 5 -24.26 5.51 35.45
CA VAL A 5 -24.32 5.60 33.98
C VAL A 5 -23.44 6.74 33.48
N GLY A 6 -23.41 7.86 34.20
CA GLY A 6 -22.55 9.00 33.87
C GLY A 6 -21.06 8.66 33.97
N ILE A 7 -20.66 7.94 35.03
CA ILE A 7 -19.27 7.49 35.22
C ILE A 7 -18.85 6.49 34.14
N ILE A 8 -19.72 5.55 33.79
CA ILE A 8 -19.46 4.57 32.71
C ILE A 8 -19.32 5.30 31.37
N LEU A 9 -20.21 6.26 31.08
CA LEU A 9 -20.18 7.02 29.83
C LEU A 9 -18.88 7.83 29.70
N ASP A 10 -18.43 8.52 30.76
CA ASP A 10 -17.17 9.28 30.74
C ASP A 10 -15.96 8.37 30.46
N LYS A 11 -15.89 7.19 31.09
CA LYS A 11 -14.84 6.19 30.82
C LYS A 11 -14.84 5.72 29.36
N VAL A 12 -16.01 5.44 28.80
CA VAL A 12 -16.15 5.00 27.40
C VAL A 12 -15.70 6.12 26.45
N LEU A 13 -16.16 7.36 26.67
CA LEU A 13 -15.79 8.49 25.83
C LEU A 13 -14.28 8.77 25.85
N ARG A 14 -13.64 8.73 27.02
CA ARG A 14 -12.17 8.87 27.13
C ARG A 14 -11.44 7.78 26.37
N THR A 15 -11.89 6.53 26.49
CA THR A 15 -11.29 5.39 25.79
C THR A 15 -11.38 5.56 24.27
N ILE A 16 -12.52 6.04 23.76
CA ILE A 16 -12.71 6.30 22.33
C ILE A 16 -11.79 7.42 21.85
N ILE A 17 -11.68 8.51 22.60
CA ILE A 17 -10.80 9.65 22.27
C ILE A 17 -9.33 9.18 22.22
N GLU A 18 -8.90 8.40 23.21
CA GLU A 18 -7.53 7.86 23.26
C GLU A 18 -7.24 6.86 22.13
N ALA A 19 -8.21 6.02 21.77
CA ALA A 19 -8.09 5.14 20.62
C ALA A 19 -7.96 5.95 19.31
N LYS A 20 -8.80 6.96 19.12
CA LYS A 20 -8.77 7.82 17.94
C LYS A 20 -7.44 8.58 17.81
N ARG A 21 -6.91 9.10 18.92
CA ARG A 21 -5.60 9.76 18.94
C ARG A 21 -4.47 8.81 18.53
N ARG A 22 -4.46 7.58 19.06
CA ARG A 22 -3.47 6.56 18.68
C ARG A 22 -3.56 6.20 17.20
N ASP A 23 -4.77 6.11 16.65
CA ASP A 23 -4.97 5.86 15.22
C ASP A 23 -4.45 7.00 14.34
N ASP A 24 -4.68 8.25 14.73
CA ASP A 24 -4.19 9.40 13.98
C ASP A 24 -2.65 9.49 14.04
N GLU A 25 -2.04 9.23 15.20
CA GLU A 25 -0.57 9.13 15.35
C GLU A 25 0.02 7.98 14.51
N ALA A 26 -0.65 6.82 14.52
CA ALA A 26 -0.26 5.66 13.73
C ALA A 26 -0.33 5.94 12.22
N ARG A 27 -1.40 6.60 11.77
CA ARG A 27 -1.60 7.01 10.38
C ARG A 27 -0.48 7.93 9.92
N GLU A 28 -0.09 8.89 10.75
CA GLU A 28 0.97 9.83 10.42
C GLU A 28 2.35 9.15 10.34
N LYS A 29 2.63 8.21 11.25
CA LYS A 29 3.88 7.42 11.21
C LYS A 29 4.02 6.61 9.93
N VAL A 30 2.95 5.90 9.53
CA VAL A 30 2.97 5.10 8.30
C VAL A 30 3.10 5.98 7.05
N LYS A 31 2.41 7.13 7.04
CA LYS A 31 2.55 8.15 5.98
C LYS A 31 3.99 8.63 5.85
N ASN A 32 4.62 9.00 6.96
CA ASN A 32 5.99 9.52 6.96
C ASN A 32 7.00 8.45 6.55
N ALA A 33 6.83 7.20 7.00
CA ALA A 33 7.65 6.08 6.55
C ALA A 33 7.57 5.88 5.03
N PHE A 34 6.36 5.96 4.47
CA PHE A 34 6.14 5.89 3.01
C PHE A 34 6.86 7.02 2.27
N ILE A 35 6.69 8.26 2.70
CA ILE A 35 7.30 9.44 2.05
C ILE A 35 8.83 9.37 2.14
N GLN A 36 9.36 8.94 3.29
CA GLN A 36 10.79 8.81 3.50
C GLN A 36 11.42 7.78 2.56
N GLU A 37 10.76 6.63 2.34
CA GLU A 37 11.30 5.57 1.49
C GLU A 37 11.11 5.88 0.00
N PHE A 38 9.91 6.33 -0.41
CA PHE A 38 9.57 6.47 -1.83
C PHE A 38 9.69 7.91 -2.36
N GLY A 39 9.89 8.90 -1.49
CA GLY A 39 10.04 10.31 -1.88
C GLY A 39 8.77 10.96 -2.45
N ILE A 40 7.61 10.31 -2.35
CA ILE A 40 6.32 10.79 -2.88
C ILE A 40 5.18 10.60 -1.87
N GLU A 41 4.12 11.39 -2.01
CA GLU A 41 2.93 11.30 -1.16
C GLU A 41 2.07 10.09 -1.50
N PRO A 42 1.58 9.31 -0.51
CA PRO A 42 0.61 8.23 -0.75
C PRO A 42 -0.77 8.78 -1.14
N THR A 43 -1.56 7.98 -1.86
CA THR A 43 -2.98 8.31 -2.17
C THR A 43 -3.95 7.74 -1.15
N ILE A 44 -3.58 6.63 -0.49
CA ILE A 44 -4.36 5.98 0.56
C ILE A 44 -3.51 5.92 1.82
N VAL A 45 -4.07 6.36 2.95
CA VAL A 45 -3.39 6.29 4.25
C VAL A 45 -4.38 5.83 5.33
N THR A 46 -3.99 4.79 6.04
CA THR A 46 -4.67 4.23 7.22
C THR A 46 -3.65 4.07 8.35
N PRO A 47 -4.08 3.78 9.60
CA PRO A 47 -3.16 3.51 10.71
C PRO A 47 -2.19 2.33 10.48
N LYS A 48 -2.46 1.47 9.50
CA LYS A 48 -1.64 0.28 9.18
C LYS A 48 -0.95 0.35 7.82
N ILE A 49 -1.52 1.08 6.85
CA ILE A 49 -1.08 1.02 5.45
C ILE A 49 -1.01 2.44 4.88
N ALA A 50 0.07 2.75 4.17
CA ALA A 50 0.14 3.83 3.19
C ALA A 50 0.40 3.23 1.81
N LYS A 51 -0.32 3.68 0.80
CA LYS A 51 -0.28 3.10 -0.55
C LYS A 51 -0.39 4.18 -1.63
N ARG A 52 0.29 3.94 -2.75
CA ARG A 52 0.11 4.69 -3.99
C ARG A 52 0.12 3.75 -5.19
N GLU A 53 -0.77 4.02 -6.13
CA GLU A 53 -0.82 3.34 -7.42
C GLU A 53 -0.37 4.31 -8.51
N ILE A 54 0.47 3.84 -9.42
CA ILE A 54 1.00 4.61 -10.54
C ILE A 54 0.68 3.83 -11.81
N LEU A 55 -0.15 4.43 -12.67
CA LEU A 55 -0.45 3.90 -13.99
C LEU A 55 0.78 4.10 -14.88
N LEU A 56 1.26 2.99 -15.44
CA LEU A 56 2.36 2.95 -16.41
C LEU A 56 1.76 2.59 -17.77
N ASP A 57 0.96 3.50 -18.31
CA ASP A 57 0.43 3.34 -19.66
C ASP A 57 1.59 3.34 -20.67
N GLU A 58 1.57 2.40 -21.61
CA GLU A 58 2.60 2.19 -22.64
C GLU A 58 4.06 2.45 -22.17
N ASN A 59 4.61 1.54 -21.34
CA ASN A 59 5.94 1.69 -20.76
C ASN A 59 6.95 0.66 -21.28
N GLU A 60 7.78 1.07 -22.24
CA GLU A 60 8.80 0.20 -22.87
C GLU A 60 9.78 -0.44 -21.88
N LYS A 61 10.10 0.25 -20.77
CA LYS A 61 11.01 -0.30 -19.75
C LYS A 61 10.35 -1.46 -19.00
N VAL A 62 9.07 -1.32 -18.68
CA VAL A 62 8.29 -2.41 -18.05
C VAL A 62 8.20 -3.59 -19.00
N ASP A 63 7.87 -3.36 -20.27
CA ASP A 63 7.80 -4.42 -21.27
C ASP A 63 9.15 -5.14 -21.44
N LYS A 64 10.25 -4.39 -21.46
CA LYS A 64 11.60 -4.97 -21.52
C LYS A 64 11.89 -5.85 -20.31
N ILE A 65 11.61 -5.38 -19.09
CA ILE A 65 11.82 -6.14 -17.85
C ILE A 65 10.98 -7.42 -17.86
N LEU A 66 9.70 -7.33 -18.24
CA LEU A 66 8.82 -8.49 -18.32
C LEU A 66 9.28 -9.52 -19.36
N ARG A 67 9.83 -9.06 -20.50
CA ARG A 67 10.49 -9.93 -21.49
C ARG A 67 11.71 -10.63 -20.93
N GLU A 68 12.59 -9.90 -20.26
CA GLU A 68 13.81 -10.45 -19.63
C GLU A 68 13.49 -11.49 -18.55
N LEU A 69 12.37 -11.32 -17.84
CA LEU A 69 11.88 -12.27 -16.85
C LEU A 69 11.11 -13.46 -17.45
N GLY A 70 10.95 -13.53 -18.78
CA GLY A 70 10.18 -14.59 -19.45
C GLY A 70 8.68 -14.52 -19.16
N MET A 71 8.20 -13.37 -18.68
CA MET A 71 6.80 -13.14 -18.28
C MET A 71 5.98 -12.46 -19.37
N CYS A 72 6.52 -12.38 -20.58
CA CYS A 72 5.88 -11.67 -21.68
C CYS A 72 4.66 -12.45 -22.18
N ARG A 73 3.47 -11.99 -21.81
CA ARG A 73 2.30 -12.13 -22.70
C ARG A 73 2.12 -10.81 -23.44
N GLU A 74 1.62 -10.87 -24.67
CA GLU A 74 1.15 -9.66 -25.33
C GLU A 74 0.05 -9.04 -24.48
N LYS A 75 0.30 -7.80 -24.04
CA LYS A 75 -0.67 -6.99 -23.32
C LYS A 75 -1.84 -6.75 -24.27
N ASN A 76 -3.06 -7.11 -23.84
CA ASN A 76 -4.26 -6.77 -24.61
C ASN A 76 -4.42 -5.25 -24.69
N GLU A 77 -5.10 -4.74 -25.73
CA GLU A 77 -5.33 -3.30 -25.94
C GLU A 77 -6.04 -2.61 -24.76
N ASP A 78 -6.74 -3.39 -23.93
CA ASP A 78 -7.48 -2.93 -22.75
C ASP A 78 -6.71 -3.12 -21.44
N GLU A 79 -5.49 -3.64 -21.45
CA GLU A 79 -4.70 -3.80 -20.23
C GLU A 79 -3.87 -2.54 -19.94
N CYS A 80 -3.41 -2.38 -18.70
CA CYS A 80 -2.36 -1.44 -18.34
C CYS A 80 -1.49 -2.01 -17.22
N TYR A 81 -0.27 -1.49 -17.10
CA TYR A 81 0.57 -1.81 -15.95
C TYR A 81 0.30 -0.82 -14.83
N VAL A 82 0.23 -1.33 -13.61
CA VAL A 82 0.14 -0.53 -12.40
C VAL A 82 1.32 -0.87 -11.52
N LEU A 83 2.10 0.14 -11.16
CA LEU A 83 3.06 0.04 -10.09
C LEU A 83 2.37 0.41 -8.78
N VAL A 84 2.35 -0.52 -7.85
CA VAL A 84 1.82 -0.32 -6.51
C VAL A 84 2.98 -0.18 -5.55
N LEU A 85 3.06 0.97 -4.89
CA LEU A 85 3.97 1.22 -3.78
C LEU A 85 3.16 1.11 -2.49
N GLN A 86 3.66 0.36 -1.52
CA GLN A 86 2.95 0.14 -0.26
C GLN A 86 3.93 0.13 0.91
N VAL A 87 3.52 0.73 2.02
CA VAL A 87 4.13 0.54 3.33
C VAL A 87 3.08 -0.01 4.27
N THR A 88 3.35 -1.16 4.85
CA THR A 88 2.53 -1.77 5.88
C THR A 88 3.30 -1.75 7.19
N ARG A 89 2.68 -1.25 8.25
CA ARG A 89 3.22 -1.41 9.60
C ARG A 89 3.08 -2.88 10.00
N GLY A 90 4.20 -3.56 10.19
CA GLY A 90 4.23 -4.97 10.54
C GLY A 90 3.69 -5.19 11.96
N ASP A 91 2.72 -6.09 12.10
CA ASP A 91 2.34 -6.67 13.40
C ASP A 91 3.21 -7.91 13.74
N LYS A 92 4.08 -8.36 12.82
CA LYS A 92 4.89 -9.58 12.94
C LYS A 92 6.40 -9.30 12.92
N LYS A 93 7.16 -10.16 13.59
CA LYS A 93 8.63 -10.21 13.61
C LYS A 93 9.17 -10.84 12.32
N GLU A 94 9.05 -10.15 11.20
CA GLU A 94 9.93 -10.46 10.06
C GLU A 94 11.32 -9.90 10.37
N GLU A 95 12.37 -10.61 9.99
CA GLU A 95 13.74 -10.12 10.13
C GLU A 95 13.98 -8.98 9.15
N ASP A 96 14.69 -7.95 9.60
CA ASP A 96 15.06 -6.83 8.75
C ASP A 96 15.89 -7.33 7.56
N HIS A 97 15.48 -6.93 6.37
CA HIS A 97 16.18 -7.22 5.12
C HIS A 97 16.00 -6.07 4.14
N ASP A 98 17.00 -5.88 3.29
CA ASP A 98 16.88 -4.94 2.17
C ASP A 98 15.97 -5.50 1.06
N TRP A 99 15.80 -4.77 -0.04
CA TRP A 99 14.97 -5.16 -1.17
C TRP A 99 15.30 -6.56 -1.69
N GLN A 100 14.31 -7.45 -1.61
CA GLN A 100 14.38 -8.82 -2.10
C GLN A 100 13.15 -9.13 -2.96
N LEU A 101 13.32 -9.95 -3.99
CA LEU A 101 12.21 -10.48 -4.77
C LEU A 101 11.47 -11.52 -3.92
N VAL A 102 10.21 -11.22 -3.58
CA VAL A 102 9.36 -12.11 -2.76
C VAL A 102 8.32 -12.86 -3.58
N SER A 103 7.97 -12.33 -4.74
CA SER A 103 7.09 -13.00 -5.70
C SER A 103 7.48 -12.60 -7.11
N ASN A 104 7.41 -13.54 -8.06
CA ASN A 104 7.57 -13.27 -9.48
C ASN A 104 6.23 -13.18 -10.22
N VAL A 105 5.12 -13.71 -9.68
CA VAL A 105 3.79 -13.63 -10.32
C VAL A 105 2.70 -13.31 -9.28
N PRO A 106 2.29 -12.03 -9.09
CA PRO A 106 2.87 -10.83 -9.70
C PRO A 106 4.30 -10.56 -9.21
N ILE A 107 5.04 -9.70 -9.92
CA ILE A 107 6.38 -9.29 -9.50
C ILE A 107 6.22 -8.40 -8.27
N VAL A 108 6.78 -8.84 -7.15
CA VAL A 108 6.79 -8.09 -5.89
C VAL A 108 8.20 -8.15 -5.33
N VAL A 109 8.75 -6.96 -5.06
CA VAL A 109 9.94 -6.81 -4.23
C VAL A 109 9.54 -6.19 -2.90
N ALA A 110 10.14 -6.69 -1.81
CA ALA A 110 9.85 -6.21 -0.47
C ALA A 110 11.14 -5.91 0.29
N LYS A 111 11.05 -4.96 1.21
CA LYS A 111 12.07 -4.58 2.19
C LYS A 111 11.41 -4.54 3.56
N VAL A 112 12.06 -5.09 4.58
CA VAL A 112 11.60 -5.00 5.97
C VAL A 112 12.63 -4.22 6.76
N ARG A 113 12.18 -3.14 7.40
CA ARG A 113 13.06 -2.29 8.20
C ARG A 113 12.27 -1.55 9.27
N ASP A 114 12.83 -1.48 10.49
CA ASP A 114 12.31 -0.66 11.58
C ASP A 114 10.82 -0.95 11.91
N GLY A 115 10.38 -2.21 11.72
CA GLY A 115 8.99 -2.65 11.94
C GLY A 115 8.00 -2.28 10.81
N TYR A 116 8.50 -1.84 9.67
CA TYR A 116 7.71 -1.61 8.45
C TYR A 116 8.10 -2.59 7.35
N CYS A 117 7.11 -3.05 6.60
CA CYS A 117 7.30 -3.76 5.35
C CYS A 117 6.96 -2.80 4.20
N TYR A 118 7.94 -2.57 3.33
CA TYR A 118 7.86 -1.75 2.14
C TYR A 118 7.76 -2.68 0.94
N GLU A 119 6.76 -2.49 0.08
CA GLU A 119 6.52 -3.34 -1.07
C GLU A 119 6.40 -2.49 -2.33
N ILE A 120 6.99 -3.00 -3.41
CA ILE A 120 6.79 -2.52 -4.77
C ILE A 120 6.27 -3.70 -5.57
N ALA A 121 5.03 -3.59 -6.03
CA ALA A 121 4.39 -4.60 -6.86
C ALA A 121 4.12 -4.06 -8.26
N LEU A 122 4.47 -4.83 -9.28
CA LEU A 122 4.09 -4.58 -10.67
C LEU A 122 2.93 -5.50 -11.03
N LEU A 123 1.78 -4.90 -11.32
CA LEU A 123 0.54 -5.58 -11.65
C LEU A 123 0.14 -5.27 -13.09
N THR A 124 -0.53 -6.22 -13.75
CA THR A 124 -1.29 -5.97 -14.97
C THR A 124 -2.76 -5.92 -14.60
N VAL A 125 -3.44 -4.83 -14.93
CA VAL A 125 -4.88 -4.67 -14.69
C VAL A 125 -5.61 -4.45 -16.01
N ILE A 126 -6.84 -4.94 -16.09
CA ILE A 126 -7.71 -4.67 -17.23
C ILE A 126 -8.40 -3.32 -16.98
N THR A 127 -8.11 -2.34 -17.83
CA THR A 127 -8.85 -1.09 -17.86
C THR A 127 -10.16 -1.33 -18.59
N ALA A 128 -11.29 -1.16 -17.90
CA ALA A 128 -12.57 -1.06 -18.59
C ALA A 128 -12.58 0.29 -19.33
N ARG A 129 -12.10 0.34 -20.58
CA ARG A 129 -12.39 1.49 -21.44
C ARG A 129 -13.91 1.59 -21.56
N PRO A 130 -14.52 2.79 -21.42
CA PRO A 130 -15.93 2.94 -21.77
C PRO A 130 -16.07 2.54 -23.23
N MET A 131 -16.91 1.52 -23.47
CA MET A 131 -17.25 1.01 -24.78
C MET A 131 -17.64 2.22 -25.65
N LYS A 132 -16.81 2.57 -26.65
CA LYS A 132 -17.22 3.54 -27.66
C LYS A 132 -18.35 2.86 -28.42
N LEU A 133 -19.60 3.20 -28.07
CA LEU A 133 -20.75 2.93 -28.90
C LEU A 133 -20.54 3.71 -30.21
N SER A 134 -20.05 3.00 -31.23
CA SER A 134 -20.02 3.44 -32.62
C SER A 134 -21.43 3.53 -33.18
#